data_AF-A0A3S0E0L6-F1
#
_entry.id   AF-A0A3S0E0L6-F1
#
_cell.length_a   1.000
_cell.length_b   1.000
_cell.length_c   1.000
_cell.angle_alpha   90.00
_cell.angle_beta   90.00
_cell.angle_gamma   90.00
#
_symmetry.space_group_name_H-M   'P 1'
#
loop_
_entity.id
_entity.type
_entity.pdbx_description
1 polymer ?
#
loop_
_entity_poly.entity_id
_entity_poly.type
_entity_poly.pdbx_seq_one_letter_code
_entity_poly.pdbx_strand_id
1 'polypeptide(L)'
;MRNLLILLFIMLARLSSAAVVINYGHESLFLGNDNVSCGRYTLINGSSVSDVLSYCTVVQQALNSDGETLLRVKTEEAGIVDCYFLNGKLDQCYIDD
;
A
#
# COMPACT_ATOMS: atom_id res chain seq x y z
N MET A 1 -19.84 50.95 -2.80
CA MET A 1 -18.96 49.92 -3.41
C MET A 1 -17.77 49.54 -2.51
N ARG A 2 -17.97 49.35 -1.19
CA ARG A 2 -16.87 49.04 -0.25
C ARG A 2 -17.08 47.75 0.57
N ASN A 3 -18.31 47.20 0.56
CA ASN A 3 -18.64 46.00 1.33
C ASN A 3 -18.65 44.71 0.50
N LEU A 4 -18.42 44.78 -0.81
CA LEU A 4 -18.34 43.58 -1.68
C LEU A 4 -16.93 42.96 -1.71
N LEU A 5 -15.90 43.73 -1.36
CA LEU A 5 -14.50 43.31 -1.45
C LEU A 5 -14.03 42.45 -0.27
N ILE A 6 -14.75 42.49 0.86
CA ILE A 6 -14.36 41.75 2.08
C ILE A 6 -14.79 40.28 2.00
N LEU A 7 -15.92 40.00 1.34
CA LEU A 7 -16.42 38.63 1.15
C LEU A 7 -15.56 37.81 0.17
N LEU A 8 -14.88 38.47 -0.78
CA LEU A 8 -14.00 37.77 -1.72
C LEU A 8 -12.70 37.29 -1.07
N PHE A 9 -12.21 37.98 -0.03
CA PHE A 9 -10.97 37.61 0.67
C PHE A 9 -11.15 36.41 1.62
N ILE A 10 -12.36 36.16 2.13
CA ILE A 10 -12.61 35.06 3.09
C ILE A 10 -12.75 33.70 2.38
N MET A 11 -13.17 33.68 1.11
CA MET A 11 -13.34 32.45 0.34
C MET A 11 -12.04 31.85 -0.20
N LEU A 12 -10.94 32.62 -0.23
CA LEU A 12 -9.62 32.15 -0.68
C LEU A 12 -8.79 31.45 0.42
N ALA A 13 -9.24 31.48 1.68
CA ALA A 13 -8.44 31.01 2.82
C ALA A 13 -8.79 29.60 3.34
N ARG A 14 -9.67 28.85 2.67
CA ARG A 14 -10.14 27.54 3.17
C ARG A 14 -10.00 26.38 2.18
N LEU A 15 -9.52 26.61 0.96
CA LEU A 15 -9.11 25.55 0.03
C LEU A 15 -7.59 25.38 0.04
N SER A 16 -7.07 25.01 1.20
CA SER A 16 -5.82 24.28 1.25
C SER A 16 -6.09 23.03 2.06
N SER A 17 -6.90 22.14 1.46
CA SER A 17 -6.71 20.72 1.68
C SER A 17 -5.30 20.44 1.19
N ALA A 18 -4.31 20.66 2.07
CA ALA A 18 -3.02 20.05 1.94
C ALA A 18 -3.32 18.56 1.94
N ALA A 19 -3.47 18.00 0.73
CA ALA A 19 -3.25 16.59 0.53
C ALA A 19 -1.82 16.39 1.00
N VAL A 20 -1.69 16.01 2.26
CA VAL A 20 -0.48 15.38 2.75
C VAL A 20 -0.45 14.08 1.98
N VAL A 21 0.16 14.13 0.80
CA VAL A 21 0.69 12.95 0.15
C VAL A 21 1.77 12.52 1.11
N ILE A 22 1.41 11.66 2.06
CA ILE A 22 2.38 10.87 2.78
C ILE A 22 2.96 9.98 1.69
N ASN A 23 4.02 10.47 1.05
CA ASN A 23 4.89 9.63 0.27
C ASN A 23 5.59 8.76 1.31
N TYR A 24 4.92 7.69 1.72
CA TYR A 24 5.59 6.58 2.39
C TYR A 24 6.71 6.22 1.42
N GLY A 25 7.94 6.51 1.84
CA GLY A 25 9.12 6.07 1.13
C GLY A 25 9.05 4.56 1.18
N HIS A 26 8.39 3.95 0.19
CA HIS A 26 8.25 2.52 0.06
C HIS A 26 9.67 2.00 -0.16
N GLU A 27 10.34 1.59 0.91
CA GLU A 27 11.58 0.84 0.80
C GLU A 27 11.21 -0.46 0.07
N SER A 28 11.64 -0.51 -1.19
CA SER A 28 11.39 -1.66 -2.05
C SER A 28 12.14 -2.83 -1.45
N LEU A 29 11.44 -3.73 -0.75
CA LEU A 29 12.03 -4.97 -0.34
C LEU A 29 12.18 -5.80 -1.62
N PHE A 30 13.36 -5.73 -2.21
CA PHE A 30 13.76 -6.72 -3.18
C PHE A 30 13.73 -8.05 -2.44
N LEU A 31 12.84 -8.96 -2.85
CA LEU A 31 12.71 -10.33 -2.34
C LEU A 31 13.97 -11.16 -2.66
N GLY A 32 15.17 -10.65 -2.37
CA GLY A 32 16.43 -11.38 -2.42
C GLY A 32 16.44 -12.50 -1.38
N ASN A 33 17.49 -12.58 -0.56
CA ASN A 33 17.62 -13.64 0.45
C ASN A 33 16.64 -13.51 1.64
N ASP A 34 15.85 -12.44 1.72
CA ASP A 34 14.89 -12.19 2.81
C ASP A 34 13.54 -12.82 2.48
N ASN A 35 13.45 -14.11 2.79
CA ASN A 35 12.22 -14.89 2.70
C ASN A 35 11.18 -14.35 3.70
N VAL A 36 10.12 -13.71 3.20
CA VAL A 36 9.02 -13.23 4.04
C VAL A 36 8.08 -14.39 4.37
N SER A 37 8.08 -14.84 5.63
CA SER A 37 7.20 -15.92 6.10
C SER A 37 5.92 -15.39 6.73
N CYS A 38 4.78 -15.99 6.37
CA CYS A 38 3.50 -15.78 7.04
C CYS A 38 3.09 -17.02 7.89
N GLY A 39 4.07 -17.83 8.30
CA GLY A 39 3.89 -19.07 9.06
C GLY A 39 4.58 -20.25 8.39
N ARG A 40 3.79 -21.22 7.92
CA ARG A 40 4.29 -22.37 7.15
C ARG A 40 4.48 -22.06 5.66
N TYR A 41 4.06 -20.88 5.23
CA TYR A 41 4.15 -20.44 3.84
C TYR A 41 5.11 -19.26 3.73
N THR A 42 6.07 -19.40 2.83
CA THR A 42 7.05 -18.37 2.51
C THR A 42 6.62 -17.69 1.22
N LEU A 43 6.48 -16.37 1.26
CA LEU A 43 6.25 -15.56 0.06
C LEU A 43 7.55 -15.52 -0.74
N ILE A 44 7.49 -15.97 -1.98
CA ILE A 44 8.59 -15.94 -2.93
C ILE A 44 8.12 -15.30 -4.24
N ASN A 45 9.06 -14.82 -5.06
CA ASN A 45 8.70 -14.27 -6.36
C ASN A 45 7.88 -15.29 -7.18
N GLY A 46 6.73 -14.86 -7.71
CA GLY A 46 5.79 -15.71 -8.44
C GLY A 46 4.80 -16.52 -7.57
N SER A 47 4.82 -16.36 -6.24
CA SER A 47 3.75 -16.84 -5.35
C SER A 47 2.38 -16.40 -5.87
N SER A 48 1.40 -17.30 -5.89
CA SER A 48 0.07 -16.92 -6.39
C SER A 48 -0.72 -16.14 -5.34
N VAL A 49 -1.59 -15.24 -5.80
CA VAL A 49 -2.52 -14.52 -4.92
C VAL A 49 -3.40 -15.51 -4.13
N SER A 50 -3.78 -16.63 -4.76
CA SER A 50 -4.61 -17.66 -4.12
C SER A 50 -3.88 -18.37 -2.99
N ASP A 51 -2.58 -18.65 -3.14
CA ASP A 51 -1.79 -19.29 -2.08
C ASP A 51 -1.67 -18.34 -0.89
N VAL A 52 -1.39 -17.07 -1.15
CA VAL A 52 -1.24 -16.05 -0.10
C VAL A 52 -2.56 -15.84 0.65
N LEU A 53 -3.70 -15.77 -0.04
CA LEU A 53 -5.02 -15.69 0.59
C LEU A 53 -5.38 -16.96 1.39
N SER A 54 -4.83 -18.12 1.04
CA SER A 54 -5.13 -19.39 1.71
C SER A 54 -4.25 -19.64 2.94
N TYR A 55 -3.00 -19.17 2.91
CA TYR A 55 -1.98 -19.54 3.90
C TYR A 55 -1.51 -18.38 4.76
N CYS A 56 -1.70 -17.14 4.33
CA CYS A 56 -1.30 -15.97 5.10
C CYS A 56 -2.49 -15.27 5.74
N THR A 57 -2.23 -14.55 6.83
CA THR A 57 -3.21 -13.61 7.39
C THR A 57 -3.18 -12.33 6.56
N VAL A 58 -4.22 -12.12 5.75
CA VAL A 58 -4.40 -10.87 4.97
C VAL A 58 -5.25 -9.90 5.77
N VAL A 59 -4.69 -8.73 6.09
CA VAL A 59 -5.37 -7.68 6.85
C VAL A 59 -6.12 -6.69 5.94
N GLN A 60 -5.67 -6.55 4.70
CA GLN A 60 -6.34 -5.71 3.70
C GLN A 60 -6.08 -6.23 2.29
N GLN A 61 -7.06 -6.03 1.42
CA GLN A 61 -6.96 -6.26 -0.01
C GLN A 61 -7.47 -5.04 -0.77
N ALA A 62 -6.71 -4.60 -1.76
CA ALA A 62 -7.10 -3.55 -2.68
C ALA A 62 -6.77 -3.95 -4.13
N LEU A 63 -7.51 -3.36 -5.07
CA LEU A 63 -7.21 -3.43 -6.50
C LEU A 63 -6.81 -2.03 -6.94
N ASN A 64 -5.67 -1.90 -7.61
CA ASN A 64 -5.28 -0.62 -8.17
C ASN A 64 -5.90 -0.41 -9.57
N SER A 65 -5.78 0.81 -10.09
CA SER A 65 -6.29 1.19 -11.40
C SER A 65 -5.68 0.40 -12.56
N ASP A 66 -4.49 -0.19 -12.34
CA ASP A 66 -3.73 -0.95 -13.34
C ASP A 66 -4.10 -2.45 -13.34
N GLY A 67 -5.04 -2.87 -12.48
CA GLY A 67 -5.50 -4.25 -12.37
C GLY A 67 -4.59 -5.13 -11.51
N GLU A 68 -3.62 -4.53 -10.82
CA GLU A 68 -2.78 -5.21 -9.84
C GLU A 68 -3.54 -5.37 -8.52
N THR A 69 -3.29 -6.48 -7.86
CA THR A 69 -3.84 -6.73 -6.52
C THR A 69 -2.80 -6.36 -5.48
N LEU A 70 -3.17 -5.51 -4.53
CA LEU A 70 -2.39 -5.22 -3.34
C LEU A 70 -2.95 -6.03 -2.18
N LEU A 71 -2.13 -6.87 -1.56
CA LEU A 71 -2.45 -7.55 -0.31
C LEU A 71 -1.55 -7.04 0.80
N ARG A 72 -2.17 -6.55 1.87
CA ARG A 72 -1.48 -6.25 3.12
C ARG A 72 -1.50 -7.51 3.98
N VAL A 73 -0.33 -8.09 4.20
CA VAL A 73 -0.13 -9.42 4.81
C VAL A 73 0.58 -9.28 6.14
N LYS A 74 0.08 -9.97 7.17
CA LYS A 74 0.79 -10.10 8.45
C LYS A 74 1.78 -11.25 8.38
N THR A 75 3.02 -10.97 8.74
CA THR A 75 4.15 -11.90 8.74
C THR A 75 4.62 -12.20 10.15
N GLU A 76 5.44 -13.24 10.31
CA GLU A 76 5.95 -13.63 11.63
C GLU A 76 7.04 -12.69 12.13
N GLU A 77 7.96 -12.28 11.25
CA GLU A 77 9.17 -11.56 11.65
C GLU A 77 9.16 -10.08 11.21
N ALA A 78 8.57 -9.76 10.06
CA ALA A 78 8.61 -8.42 9.46
C ALA A 78 7.38 -7.56 9.78
N GLY A 79 6.45 -8.05 10.61
CA GLY A 79 5.22 -7.32 10.91
C GLY A 79 4.24 -7.31 9.73
N ILE A 80 3.70 -6.14 9.39
CA ILE A 80 2.76 -5.98 8.27
C ILE A 80 3.52 -5.55 7.02
N VAL A 81 3.33 -6.27 5.92
CA VAL A 81 3.93 -6.01 4.61
C VAL A 81 2.86 -5.85 3.55
N ASP A 82 3.11 -4.94 2.62
CA ASP A 82 2.30 -4.66 1.45
C ASP A 82 2.86 -5.37 0.23
N CYS A 83 2.14 -6.36 -0.30
CA CYS A 83 2.56 -7.18 -1.42
C CYS A 83 1.70 -6.93 -2.66
N TYR A 84 2.36 -6.59 -3.76
CA TYR A 84 1.76 -6.32 -5.07
C TYR A 84 1.81 -7.57 -5.95
N PHE A 85 0.68 -7.84 -6.58
CA PHE A 85 0.49 -8.98 -7.45
C PHE A 85 0.08 -8.51 -8.84
N LEU A 86 0.97 -8.77 -9.81
CA LEU A 86 0.74 -8.53 -11.22
C LEU A 86 0.28 -9.85 -11.87
N ASN A 87 -0.84 -9.82 -12.58
CA ASN A 87 -1.43 -11.03 -13.21
C ASN A 87 -1.63 -12.20 -12.21
N GLY A 88 -1.98 -11.89 -10.96
CA GLY A 88 -2.21 -12.87 -9.90
C GLY A 88 -0.94 -13.52 -9.34
N LYS A 89 0.24 -12.98 -9.65
CA LYS A 89 1.55 -13.47 -9.22
C LYS A 89 2.29 -12.38 -8.45
N LEU A 90 2.95 -12.78 -7.36
CA LEU A 90 3.70 -11.86 -6.52
C LEU A 90 4.84 -11.27 -7.34
N ASP A 91 4.83 -9.94 -7.42
CA ASP A 91 5.86 -9.15 -8.10
C ASP A 91 6.83 -8.58 -7.06
N GLN A 92 6.31 -7.88 -6.05
CA GLN A 92 7.10 -7.14 -5.07
C GLN A 92 6.36 -6.99 -3.73
N CYS A 93 7.10 -6.90 -2.63
CA CYS A 93 6.57 -6.56 -1.31
C CYS A 93 7.32 -5.37 -0.70
N TYR A 94 6.65 -4.62 0.15
CA TYR A 94 7.16 -3.44 0.85
C TYR A 94 6.82 -3.54 2.33
N ILE A 95 7.74 -3.15 3.21
CA ILE A 95 7.46 -2.94 4.64
C ILE A 95 7.11 -1.46 4.79
N ASP A 96 5.96 -1.19 5.40
CA ASP A 96 5.59 0.17 5.81
C ASP A 96 6.27 0.39 7.18
N ASP A 97 7.33 1.19 7.23
CA ASP A 97 8.11 1.51 8.44
C ASP A 97 7.36 2.48 9.37
#